data_AF-A0A969C3Z9-F1
#
_entry.id   AF-A0A969C3Z9-F1
#
_cell.length_a   1.000
_cell.length_b   1.000
_cell.length_c   1.000
_cell.angle_alpha   90.00
_cell.angle_beta   90.00
_cell.angle_gamma   90.00
#
_symmetry.space_group_name_H-M   'P 1'
#
loop_
_entity.id
_entity.type
_entity.pdbx_description
1 polymer ?
#
loop_
_entity_poly.entity_id
_entity_poly.type
_entity_poly.pdbx_seq_one_letter_code
_entity_poly.pdbx_strand_id
1 'polypeptide(L)'
;MKDIFKKFAYPLCFILGIVFSFLISPVFNFLGILVWGVEIQSAESFPMGHTAKIRTRPGLGDQTIYFEVDRKLIWQSGDAAPGDLNEKIIWDKIGRYVTFEIGENIYDKKSVFVYDLESETLVREQ
;
A
#
# COMPACT_ATOMS: atom_id res chain seq x y z
N MET A 1 24.57 -11.62 46.43
CA MET A 1 24.44 -10.57 45.37
C MET A 1 23.82 -11.08 44.06
N LYS A 2 24.21 -12.26 43.53
CA LYS A 2 23.67 -12.80 42.26
C LYS A 2 22.15 -13.08 42.27
N ASP A 3 21.57 -13.47 43.40
CA ASP A 3 20.14 -13.81 43.48
C ASP A 3 19.21 -12.59 43.57
N ILE A 4 19.70 -11.47 44.09
CA ILE A 4 18.95 -10.20 44.13
C ILE A 4 18.87 -9.62 42.72
N PHE A 5 19.98 -9.72 41.96
CA PHE A 5 20.01 -9.28 40.57
C PHE A 5 19.03 -10.06 39.69
N LYS A 6 18.95 -11.40 39.87
CA LYS A 6 17.95 -12.22 39.17
C LYS A 6 16.51 -11.86 39.56
N LYS A 7 16.23 -11.66 40.85
CA LYS A 7 14.88 -11.29 41.34
C LYS A 7 14.39 -9.94 40.82
N PHE A 8 15.29 -8.99 40.53
CA PHE A 8 14.93 -7.71 39.91
C PHE A 8 14.98 -7.74 38.37
N ALA A 9 15.86 -8.54 37.76
CA ALA A 9 16.01 -8.62 36.31
C ALA A 9 14.78 -9.23 35.62
N TYR A 10 14.17 -10.28 36.17
CA TYR A 10 12.97 -10.89 35.58
C TYR A 10 11.76 -9.94 35.48
N PRO A 11 11.32 -9.27 36.57
CA PRO A 11 10.22 -8.31 36.48
C PRO A 11 10.58 -7.09 35.63
N LEU A 12 11.85 -6.66 35.62
CA LEU A 12 12.30 -5.58 34.74
C LEU A 12 12.17 -5.97 33.25
N CYS A 13 12.62 -7.18 32.87
CA CYS A 13 12.45 -7.70 31.51
C CYS A 13 10.97 -7.84 31.14
N PHE A 14 10.12 -8.23 32.08
CA PHE A 14 8.68 -8.33 31.85
C PHE A 14 8.04 -6.95 31.60
N ILE A 15 8.39 -5.94 32.40
CA ILE A 15 7.93 -4.56 32.20
C ILE A 15 8.45 -4.00 30.87
N LEU A 16 9.72 -4.24 30.53
CA LEU A 16 10.28 -3.84 29.24
C LEU A 16 9.55 -4.54 28.08
N GLY A 17 9.18 -5.81 28.21
CA GLY A 17 8.38 -6.53 27.24
C GLY A 17 6.99 -5.92 27.06
N ILE A 18 6.32 -5.52 28.14
CA ILE A 18 5.02 -4.84 28.10
C ILE A 18 5.16 -3.48 27.42
N VAL A 19 6.14 -2.67 27.82
CA VAL A 19 6.41 -1.35 27.22
C VAL A 19 6.68 -1.49 25.72
N PHE A 20 7.49 -2.47 25.32
CA PHE A 20 7.77 -2.71 23.90
C PHE A 20 6.51 -3.13 23.13
N SER A 21 5.68 -3.98 23.72
CA SER A 21 4.47 -4.50 23.07
C SER A 21 3.37 -3.44 22.92
N PHE A 22 3.18 -2.59 23.94
CA PHE A 22 2.07 -1.63 23.97
C PHE A 22 2.41 -0.23 23.47
N LEU A 23 3.68 0.20 23.55
CA LEU A 23 4.07 1.55 23.12
C LEU A 23 4.88 1.52 21.83
N ILE A 24 5.77 0.55 21.67
CA ILE A 24 6.73 0.54 20.56
C ILE A 24 6.16 -0.17 19.33
N SER A 25 5.57 -1.36 19.51
CA SER A 25 4.94 -2.12 18.41
C SER A 25 3.87 -1.33 17.64
N PRO A 26 2.88 -0.67 18.26
CA PRO A 26 1.87 0.07 17.51
C PRO A 26 2.46 1.27 16.78
N VAL A 27 3.47 1.94 17.35
CA VAL A 27 4.16 3.06 16.70
C VAL A 27 4.89 2.59 15.45
N PHE A 28 5.59 1.45 15.50
CA PHE A 28 6.24 0.90 14.30
C PHE A 28 5.25 0.43 13.25
N ASN A 29 4.13 -0.17 13.63
CA ASN A 29 3.07 -0.54 12.69
C ASN A 29 2.47 0.71 12.02
N PHE A 30 2.21 1.77 12.80
CA PHE A 30 1.67 3.01 12.28
C PHE A 30 2.67 3.74 11.37
N LEU A 31 3.95 3.79 11.74
CA LEU A 31 5.02 4.29 10.88
C LEU A 31 5.16 3.46 9.61
N GLY A 32 4.99 2.14 9.70
CA GLY A 32 4.97 1.26 8.53
C GLY A 32 3.87 1.64 7.55
N ILE A 33 2.65 1.88 8.06
CA ILE A 33 1.51 2.35 7.26
C ILE A 33 1.78 3.74 6.66
N LEU A 34 2.36 4.66 7.43
CA LEU A 34 2.69 6.01 6.96
C LEU A 34 3.79 6.02 5.89
N VAL A 35 4.73 5.08 5.92
CA VAL A 35 5.85 5.04 4.98
C VAL A 35 5.51 4.24 3.73
N TRP A 36 4.91 3.06 3.89
CA TRP A 36 4.68 2.08 2.83
C TRP A 36 3.25 2.07 2.28
N GLY A 37 2.33 2.73 2.96
CA GLY A 37 0.91 2.71 2.63
C GLY A 37 0.22 1.39 2.99
N VAL A 38 -1.08 1.36 2.76
CA VAL A 38 -1.99 0.22 2.89
C VAL A 38 -2.32 -0.27 1.49
N GLU A 39 -2.28 -1.57 1.28
CA GLU A 39 -2.76 -2.18 0.03
C GLU A 39 -4.29 -2.11 -0.03
N ILE A 40 -4.84 -1.47 -1.06
CA ILE A 40 -6.28 -1.41 -1.32
C ILE A 40 -6.71 -2.64 -2.11
N GLN A 41 -5.99 -2.91 -3.20
CA GLN A 41 -6.33 -3.99 -4.12
C GLN A 41 -5.05 -4.54 -4.75
N SER A 42 -5.04 -5.83 -5.01
CA SER A 42 -4.02 -6.49 -5.81
C SER A 42 -4.67 -7.42 -6.83
N ALA A 43 -4.10 -7.50 -8.02
CA ALA A 43 -4.49 -8.48 -9.04
C ALA A 43 -3.24 -9.10 -9.65
N GLU A 44 -3.28 -10.41 -9.86
CA GLU A 44 -2.23 -11.17 -10.52
C GLU A 44 -2.63 -11.46 -11.96
N SER A 45 -1.67 -11.35 -12.88
CA SER A 45 -1.85 -11.69 -14.29
C SER A 45 -1.78 -13.20 -14.46
N PHE A 46 -2.67 -13.76 -15.27
CA PHE A 46 -2.59 -15.15 -15.71
C PHE A 46 -2.47 -15.18 -17.24
N PRO A 47 -1.52 -15.94 -17.83
CA PRO A 47 -0.65 -16.94 -17.20
C PRO A 47 0.73 -16.44 -16.72
N MET A 48 1.09 -15.17 -16.98
CA MET A 48 2.47 -14.68 -16.79
C MET A 48 2.90 -14.47 -15.33
N GLY A 49 1.97 -14.37 -14.37
CA GLY A 49 2.30 -14.24 -12.94
C GLY A 49 2.74 -12.84 -12.48
N HIS A 50 2.65 -11.82 -13.34
CA HIS A 50 2.86 -10.42 -12.93
C HIS A 50 1.86 -9.97 -11.87
N THR A 51 2.27 -9.09 -10.97
CA THR A 51 1.43 -8.59 -9.87
C THR A 51 1.24 -7.09 -9.97
N ALA A 52 0.00 -6.64 -9.99
CA ALA A 52 -0.36 -5.23 -9.92
C ALA A 52 -1.04 -4.94 -8.59
N LYS A 53 -0.67 -3.82 -7.96
CA LYS A 53 -1.13 -3.40 -6.64
C LYS A 53 -1.49 -1.94 -6.64
N ILE A 54 -2.61 -1.63 -6.00
CA ILE A 54 -2.98 -0.27 -5.64
C ILE A 54 -2.73 -0.13 -4.15
N ARG A 55 -1.94 0.88 -3.79
CA ARG A 55 -1.68 1.25 -2.41
C ARG A 55 -2.18 2.65 -2.14
N THR A 56 -2.57 2.88 -0.90
CA THR A 56 -2.90 4.20 -0.39
C THR A 56 -1.98 4.56 0.76
N ARG A 57 -1.53 5.81 0.80
CA ARG A 57 -0.82 6.34 1.96
C ARG A 57 -1.60 7.52 2.53
N PRO A 58 -1.90 7.51 3.84
CA PRO A 58 -2.46 8.68 4.49
C PRO A 58 -1.42 9.80 4.54
N GLY A 59 -1.78 10.98 4.03
CA GLY A 59 -1.03 12.23 4.19
C GLY A 59 -1.58 13.11 5.31
N LEU A 60 -0.95 14.27 5.54
CA LEU A 60 -1.38 15.28 6.52
C LEU A 60 -2.56 16.12 5.98
N GLY A 61 -3.65 15.46 5.58
CA GLY A 61 -4.87 16.10 5.07
C GLY A 61 -5.53 15.32 3.94
N ASP A 62 -4.72 14.81 3.01
CA ASP A 62 -5.17 14.12 1.81
C ASP A 62 -4.56 12.72 1.69
N GLN A 63 -5.15 11.89 0.84
CA GLN A 63 -4.73 10.52 0.59
C GLN A 63 -3.94 10.46 -0.73
N THR A 64 -2.78 9.81 -0.73
CA THR A 64 -2.03 9.56 -1.96
C THR A 64 -2.22 8.11 -2.39
N ILE A 65 -2.56 7.89 -3.66
CA ILE A 65 -2.72 6.57 -4.26
C ILE A 65 -1.52 6.27 -5.16
N TYR A 66 -1.01 5.06 -5.04
CA TYR A 66 0.10 4.54 -5.81
C TYR A 66 -0.39 3.33 -6.58
N PHE A 67 -0.07 3.29 -7.87
CA PHE A 67 -0.24 2.12 -8.70
C PHE A 67 1.12 1.51 -8.99
N GLU A 68 1.31 0.27 -8.52
CA GLU A 68 2.53 -0.50 -8.65
C GLU A 68 2.31 -1.73 -9.53
N VAL A 69 3.26 -2.05 -10.39
CA VAL A 69 3.31 -3.29 -11.17
C VAL A 69 4.66 -3.94 -10.94
N ASP A 70 4.69 -5.20 -10.53
CA ASP A 70 5.90 -5.96 -10.17
C ASP A 70 6.83 -5.20 -9.20
N ARG A 71 6.23 -4.53 -8.21
CA ARG A 71 6.90 -3.68 -7.19
C ARG A 71 7.55 -2.41 -7.76
N LYS A 72 7.32 -2.07 -9.02
CA LYS A 72 7.71 -0.80 -9.64
C LYS A 72 6.56 0.18 -9.54
N LEU A 73 6.83 1.39 -9.07
CA LEU A 73 5.86 2.48 -9.07
C LEU A 73 5.63 2.96 -10.51
N ILE A 74 4.41 2.79 -11.01
CA ILE A 74 4.04 3.16 -12.39
C ILE A 74 3.34 4.51 -12.41
N TRP A 75 2.48 4.74 -11.42
CA TRP A 75 1.72 5.98 -11.33
C TRP A 75 1.48 6.35 -9.87
N GLN A 76 1.41 7.65 -9.62
CA GLN A 76 1.12 8.22 -8.31
C GLN A 76 0.09 9.34 -8.49
N SER A 77 -0.99 9.30 -7.71
CA SER A 77 -1.96 10.39 -7.65
C SER A 77 -1.34 11.62 -6.99
N GLY A 78 -1.89 12.79 -7.27
CA GLY A 78 -1.74 13.93 -6.37
C GLY A 78 -2.50 13.71 -5.06
N ASP A 79 -2.79 14.82 -4.38
CA ASP A 79 -3.66 14.84 -3.21
C ASP A 79 -5.08 14.44 -3.65
N ALA A 80 -5.50 13.23 -3.27
CA ALA A 80 -6.84 12.73 -3.50
C ALA A 80 -7.64 12.82 -2.21
N ALA A 81 -8.89 13.28 -2.31
CA ALA A 81 -9.78 13.31 -1.16
C ALA A 81 -10.01 11.86 -0.65
N PRO A 82 -9.83 11.58 0.64
CA PRO A 82 -10.06 10.25 1.19
C PRO A 82 -11.54 9.86 1.10
N GLY A 83 -11.83 8.66 0.55
CA GLY A 83 -13.07 7.95 0.84
C GLY A 83 -14.06 7.69 -0.30
N ASP A 84 -13.85 8.15 -1.53
CA ASP A 84 -14.86 8.02 -2.61
C ASP A 84 -14.30 7.60 -3.99
N LEU A 85 -13.15 6.92 -3.99
CA LEU A 85 -12.54 6.43 -5.22
C LEU A 85 -12.92 4.96 -5.45
N ASN A 86 -13.30 4.66 -6.69
CA ASN A 86 -13.64 3.31 -7.13
C ASN A 86 -12.47 2.83 -7.98
N GLU A 87 -11.47 2.20 -7.36
CA GLU A 87 -10.28 1.74 -8.06
C GLU A 87 -10.40 0.30 -8.53
N LYS A 88 -9.96 0.03 -9.76
CA LYS A 88 -9.99 -1.31 -10.34
C LYS A 88 -8.73 -1.62 -11.14
N ILE A 89 -8.23 -2.84 -10.95
CA ILE A 89 -7.16 -3.43 -11.75
C ILE A 89 -7.76 -4.49 -12.68
N ILE A 90 -7.45 -4.39 -13.98
CA ILE A 90 -7.90 -5.35 -14.99
C ILE A 90 -6.69 -5.77 -15.82
N TRP A 91 -6.39 -7.06 -15.82
CA TRP A 91 -5.37 -7.64 -16.69
C TRP A 91 -5.97 -8.04 -18.04
N ASP A 92 -5.17 -7.93 -19.10
CA ASP A 92 -5.51 -8.59 -20.35
C ASP A 92 -5.42 -10.13 -20.20
N LYS A 93 -5.87 -10.86 -21.24
CA LYS A 93 -5.89 -12.33 -21.26
C LYS A 93 -4.51 -13.00 -21.34
N ILE A 94 -3.47 -12.24 -21.70
CA ILE A 94 -2.10 -12.74 -21.91
C ILE A 94 -1.13 -12.25 -20.82
N GLY A 95 -1.61 -11.44 -19.87
CA GLY A 95 -0.82 -10.77 -18.83
C GLY A 95 0.11 -9.65 -19.32
N ARG A 96 -0.10 -9.09 -20.51
CA ARG A 96 0.80 -8.08 -21.10
C ARG A 96 0.40 -6.64 -20.76
N TYR A 97 -0.88 -6.35 -20.82
CA TYR A 97 -1.42 -5.04 -20.47
C TYR A 97 -2.14 -5.11 -19.13
N VAL A 98 -1.92 -4.10 -18.30
CA VAL A 98 -2.72 -3.87 -17.09
C VAL A 98 -3.42 -2.53 -17.20
N THR A 99 -4.73 -2.56 -16.99
CA THR A 99 -5.58 -1.38 -16.95
C THR A 99 -5.85 -1.03 -15.50
N PHE A 100 -5.54 0.21 -15.15
CA PHE A 100 -5.85 0.83 -13.89
C PHE A 100 -6.96 1.87 -14.11
N GLU A 101 -8.08 1.66 -13.44
CA GLU A 101 -9.22 2.57 -13.47
C GLU A 101 -9.35 3.28 -12.13
N ILE A 102 -9.47 4.60 -12.15
CA ILE A 102 -9.71 5.43 -10.97
C ILE A 102 -10.80 6.46 -11.27
N GLY A 103 -11.82 6.54 -10.43
CA GLY A 103 -12.90 7.50 -10.61
C GLY A 103 -13.57 7.90 -9.30
N GLU A 104 -14.12 9.11 -9.27
CA GLU A 104 -14.92 9.61 -8.15
C GLU A 104 -16.38 9.19 -8.32
N ASN A 105 -16.96 8.63 -7.25
CA ASN A 105 -18.35 8.18 -7.22
C ASN A 105 -19.38 9.32 -7.48
N ILE A 106 -18.97 10.58 -7.32
CA ILE A 106 -19.87 11.75 -7.31
C ILE A 106 -19.94 12.45 -8.68
N TYR A 107 -18.91 12.36 -9.53
CA TYR A 107 -18.80 13.16 -10.76
C TYR A 107 -18.61 12.37 -12.06
N ASP A 108 -18.69 11.02 -12.02
CA ASP A 108 -18.60 10.13 -13.20
C ASP A 108 -17.32 10.33 -14.04
N LYS A 109 -16.32 11.04 -13.48
CA LYS A 109 -15.01 11.24 -14.09
C LYS A 109 -14.15 10.03 -13.77
N LYS A 110 -14.02 9.15 -14.74
CA LYS A 110 -13.14 7.99 -14.71
C LYS A 110 -11.89 8.30 -15.51
N SER A 111 -10.72 8.19 -14.87
CA SER A 111 -9.45 8.15 -15.60
C SER A 111 -9.04 6.70 -15.77
N VAL A 112 -8.72 6.31 -17.01
CA VAL A 112 -8.26 4.97 -17.35
C VAL A 112 -6.80 5.07 -17.77
N PHE A 113 -5.97 4.22 -17.18
CA PHE A 113 -4.56 4.13 -17.48
C PHE A 113 -4.24 2.71 -17.93
N VAL A 114 -3.57 2.58 -19.07
CA VAL A 114 -3.12 1.29 -19.59
C VAL A 114 -1.60 1.27 -19.54
N TYR A 115 -1.05 0.29 -18.82
CA TYR A 115 0.38 0.06 -18.74
C TYR A 115 0.77 -1.17 -19.57
N ASP A 116 1.70 -0.99 -20.51
CA ASP A 116 2.29 -2.06 -21.30
C ASP A 116 3.59 -2.52 -20.64
N LEU A 117 3.64 -3.80 -20.23
CA LEU A 117 4.80 -4.37 -19.56
C LEU A 117 6.01 -4.51 -20.50
N GLU A 118 5.81 -4.66 -21.81
CA GLU A 118 6.93 -4.86 -22.75
C GLU A 118 7.67 -3.55 -23.05
N SER A 119 6.92 -2.48 -23.28
CA SER A 119 7.48 -1.15 -23.56
C SER A 119 7.74 -0.32 -22.31
N GLU A 120 7.28 -0.77 -21.14
CA GLU A 120 7.28 -0.03 -19.87
C GLU A 120 6.62 1.36 -19.98
N THR A 121 5.61 1.49 -20.84
CA THR A 121 4.92 2.77 -21.07
C THR A 121 3.54 2.80 -20.43
N LEU A 122 3.22 3.94 -19.81
CA LEU A 122 1.89 4.24 -19.29
C LEU A 122 1.16 5.17 -20.26
N VAL A 123 0.03 4.72 -20.78
CA VAL A 123 -0.85 5.52 -21.64
C VAL A 123 -2.11 5.88 -20.85
N ARG A 124 -2.46 7.15 -20.84
CA ARG A 124 -3.73 7.62 -20.27
C ARG A 124 -4.79 7.63 -21.36
N GLU A 125 -5.84 6.84 -21.19
CA GLU A 125 -7.07 6.95 -21.98
C GLU A 125 -8.01 7.95 -21.29
N GLN A 126 -8.48 8.95 -22.05
CA GLN A 126 -9.38 10.01 -21.59
C GLN A 126 -10.83 9.58 -21.65
#